data_AF-A0A0B1U627-F1
#
_entry.id   AF-A0A0B1U627-F1
#
_cell.length_a   1.000
_cell.length_b   1.000
_cell.length_c   1.000
_cell.angle_alpha   90.00
_cell.angle_beta   90.00
_cell.angle_gamma   90.00
#
_symmetry.space_group_name_H-M   'P 1'
#
loop_
_entity.id
_entity.type
_entity.pdbx_description
1 polymer ?
#
loop_
_entity_poly.entity_id
_entity_poly.type
_entity_poly.pdbx_seq_one_letter_code
_entity_poly.pdbx_strand_id
1 'polypeptide(L)'
;MGNLIATRGKRTFDAVYGHENRSTTLILGGKTRTYAYDDLGNRGRIQTGTATRNFHHAHLGRVIFETDGSGQVTINSINTGNFLVASGTTAAGFRFHHQDKTGNTMALSEATGAVVGRYGECGQFVLYLIPQGTCRRGQGSALNHSVLSEMLCLAHRRQGLEPA
;
A
#
# COMPACT_ATOMS: atom_id res chain seq x y z
N MET A 1 -6.78 5.58 27.96
CA MET A 1 -7.50 4.91 26.86
C MET A 1 -6.60 3.81 26.32
N GLY A 2 -7.11 2.59 26.16
CA GLY A 2 -6.34 1.43 25.70
C GLY A 2 -6.47 1.20 24.19
N ASN A 3 -5.54 0.45 23.61
CA ASN A 3 -5.63 0.06 22.20
C ASN A 3 -6.73 -0.98 21.97
N LEU A 4 -7.37 -0.93 20.80
CA LEU A 4 -8.31 -1.96 20.37
C LEU A 4 -7.58 -3.29 20.17
N ILE A 5 -7.92 -4.31 20.96
CA ILE A 5 -7.27 -5.63 20.86
C ILE A 5 -8.08 -6.63 20.04
N ALA A 6 -9.39 -6.44 19.90
CA ALA A 6 -10.26 -7.41 19.24
C ALA A 6 -11.59 -6.80 18.78
N THR A 7 -12.09 -7.25 17.62
CA THR A 7 -13.52 -7.16 17.26
C THR A 7 -14.04 -8.53 16.86
N ARG A 8 -15.29 -8.81 17.20
CA ARG A 8 -16.00 -10.05 16.85
C ARG A 8 -17.13 -9.71 15.87
N GLY A 9 -17.29 -10.49 14.81
CA GLY A 9 -18.29 -10.24 13.76
C GLY A 9 -17.85 -10.78 12.39
N LYS A 10 -18.54 -10.37 11.32
CA LYS A 10 -18.24 -10.80 9.93
C LYS A 10 -16.81 -10.52 9.47
N ARG A 11 -16.14 -9.53 10.08
CA ARG A 11 -14.70 -9.28 9.92
C ARG A 11 -14.06 -9.33 11.30
N THR A 12 -13.29 -10.39 11.53
CA THR A 12 -12.49 -10.53 12.75
C THR A 12 -11.28 -9.61 12.68
N PHE A 13 -11.05 -8.89 13.77
CA PHE A 13 -9.85 -8.13 14.04
C PHE A 13 -9.28 -8.65 15.35
N ASP A 14 -7.99 -8.94 15.39
CA ASP A 14 -7.24 -9.19 16.62
C ASP A 14 -5.86 -8.53 16.48
N ALA A 15 -5.37 -7.89 17.53
CA ALA A 15 -4.07 -7.23 17.52
C ALA A 15 -3.31 -7.45 18.82
N VAL A 16 -2.00 -7.67 18.70
CA VAL A 16 -1.04 -7.69 19.81
C VAL A 16 -0.16 -6.46 19.68
N TYR A 17 0.12 -5.82 20.81
CA TYR A 17 0.92 -4.61 20.89
C TYR A 17 2.18 -4.86 21.73
N GLY A 18 3.30 -4.27 21.29
CA GLY A 18 4.55 -4.25 22.05
C GLY A 18 4.54 -3.20 23.16
N HIS A 19 5.67 -3.06 23.85
CA HIS A 19 5.80 -2.16 25.00
C HIS A 19 5.69 -0.66 24.63
N GLU A 20 6.05 -0.30 23.39
CA GLU A 20 5.86 1.04 22.81
C GLU A 20 4.45 1.24 22.26
N ASN A 21 3.52 0.35 22.60
CA ASN A 21 2.12 0.39 22.19
C ASN A 21 1.91 0.34 20.66
N ARG A 22 2.86 -0.27 19.94
CA ARG A 22 2.82 -0.51 18.48
C ARG A 22 2.36 -1.94 18.19
N SER A 23 1.49 -2.13 17.19
CA SER A 23 1.01 -3.47 16.83
C SER A 23 2.18 -4.31 16.30
N THR A 24 2.46 -5.44 16.94
CA THR A 24 3.45 -6.44 16.53
C THR A 24 2.81 -7.59 15.76
N THR A 25 1.52 -7.85 16.03
CA THR A 25 0.71 -8.83 15.31
C THR A 25 -0.66 -8.23 15.00
N LEU A 26 -1.16 -8.49 13.80
CA LEU A 26 -2.52 -8.17 13.37
C LEU A 26 -3.13 -9.37 12.66
N ILE A 27 -4.30 -9.79 13.10
CA ILE A 27 -5.17 -10.75 12.40
C ILE A 27 -6.36 -9.96 11.87
N LEU A 28 -6.50 -9.91 10.55
CA LEU A 28 -7.63 -9.25 9.90
C LEU A 28 -8.21 -10.15 8.83
N GLY A 29 -9.50 -10.50 8.97
CA GLY A 29 -10.17 -11.39 8.03
C GLY A 29 -9.49 -12.76 7.90
N GLY A 30 -9.02 -13.30 9.04
CA GLY A 30 -8.32 -14.58 9.11
C GLY A 30 -6.87 -14.57 8.62
N LYS A 31 -6.33 -13.42 8.18
CA LYS A 31 -4.93 -13.29 7.76
C LYS A 31 -4.08 -12.71 8.88
N THR A 32 -3.08 -13.46 9.31
CA THR A 32 -2.10 -13.00 10.29
C THR A 32 -0.96 -12.26 9.62
N ARG A 33 -0.60 -11.12 10.19
CA ARG A 33 0.54 -10.29 9.82
C ARG A 33 1.36 -10.02 11.05
N THR A 34 2.67 -10.15 10.93
CA THR A 34 3.61 -9.74 11.99
C THR A 34 4.45 -8.57 11.51
N TYR A 35 4.80 -7.72 12.46
CA TYR A 35 5.47 -6.45 12.22
C TYR A 35 6.74 -6.36 13.08
N ALA A 36 7.84 -5.98 12.44
CA ALA A 36 9.05 -5.58 13.14
C ALA A 36 9.31 -4.09 12.90
N TYR A 37 9.80 -3.42 13.94
CA TYR A 37 10.10 -1.99 13.94
C TYR A 37 11.58 -1.79 14.26
N ASP A 38 12.16 -0.72 13.73
CA ASP A 38 13.48 -0.24 14.13
C ASP A 38 13.40 0.55 15.46
N ASP A 39 14.56 0.94 15.99
CA ASP A 39 14.65 1.69 17.26
C ASP A 39 14.03 3.09 17.17
N LEU A 40 13.92 3.65 15.96
CA LEU A 40 13.21 4.91 15.70
C LEU A 40 11.69 4.72 15.59
N GLY A 41 11.24 3.47 15.53
CA GLY A 41 9.84 3.08 15.41
C GLY A 41 9.29 3.01 14.00
N ASN A 42 10.13 3.10 12.98
CA ASN A 42 9.70 2.84 11.62
C ASN A 42 9.48 1.34 11.45
N ARG A 43 8.41 0.97 10.74
CA ARG A 43 8.17 -0.44 10.42
C ARG A 43 9.21 -0.89 9.39
N GLY A 44 10.09 -1.79 9.78
CA GLY A 44 11.14 -2.34 8.92
C GLY A 44 10.71 -3.61 8.19
N ARG A 45 9.77 -4.39 8.73
CA ARG A 45 9.34 -5.65 8.13
C ARG A 45 7.86 -5.94 8.36
N ILE A 46 7.23 -6.54 7.35
CA ILE A 46 5.94 -7.22 7.43
C ILE A 46 6.15 -8.66 6.98
N GLN A 47 5.60 -9.61 7.74
CA GLN A 47 5.48 -10.99 7.29
C GLN A 47 4.01 -11.41 7.25
N THR A 48 3.59 -12.02 6.15
CA THR A 48 2.24 -12.57 5.95
C THR A 48 2.38 -14.01 5.47
N GLY A 49 2.17 -14.99 6.35
CA GLY A 49 2.52 -16.38 6.07
C GLY A 49 4.02 -16.51 5.78
N THR A 50 4.36 -17.02 4.59
CA THR A 50 5.74 -17.14 4.10
C THR A 50 6.24 -15.87 3.39
N ALA A 51 5.35 -14.97 3.00
CA ALA A 51 5.74 -13.74 2.29
C ALA A 51 6.34 -12.73 3.26
N THR A 52 7.49 -12.17 2.90
CA THR A 52 8.17 -11.11 3.67
C THR A 52 8.32 -9.88 2.79
N ARG A 53 8.05 -8.71 3.38
CA ARG A 53 8.29 -7.40 2.79
C ARG A 53 9.10 -6.56 3.77
N ASN A 54 10.25 -6.10 3.32
CA ASN A 54 11.17 -5.28 4.08
C ASN A 54 11.14 -3.85 3.55
N PHE A 55 11.22 -2.88 4.46
CA PHE A 55 11.15 -1.46 4.16
C PHE A 55 12.48 -0.82 4.52
N HIS A 56 13.05 -0.11 3.57
CA HIS A 56 14.32 0.58 3.74
C HIS A 56 14.06 2.08 3.76
N HIS A 57 14.35 2.68 4.91
CA HIS A 57 14.03 4.09 5.19
C HIS A 57 15.26 4.98 4.99
N ALA A 58 15.05 6.17 4.44
CA ALA A 58 16.02 7.25 4.46
C ALA A 58 15.82 8.14 5.70
N HIS A 59 16.50 9.29 5.72
CA HIS A 59 16.27 10.34 6.70
C HIS A 59 14.77 10.65 6.84
N LEU A 60 14.36 10.96 8.07
CA LEU A 60 12.96 11.26 8.44
C LEU A 60 11.97 10.10 8.26
N GLY A 61 12.44 8.83 8.21
CA GLY A 61 11.57 7.65 8.21
C GLY A 61 10.84 7.39 6.88
N ARG A 62 11.35 7.95 5.78
CA ARG A 62 10.75 7.80 4.45
C ARG A 62 11.25 6.53 3.77
N VAL A 63 10.35 5.65 3.37
CA VAL A 63 10.71 4.46 2.56
C VAL A 63 11.26 4.91 1.21
N ILE A 64 12.46 4.45 0.87
CA ILE A 64 13.13 4.71 -0.41
C ILE A 64 13.14 3.49 -1.32
N PHE A 65 13.13 2.29 -0.75
CA PHE A 65 12.90 1.06 -1.50
C PHE A 65 12.44 -0.05 -0.56
N GLU A 66 11.99 -1.14 -1.16
CA GLU A 66 11.51 -2.31 -0.47
C GLU A 66 12.08 -3.57 -1.09
N THR A 67 12.29 -4.57 -0.25
CA THR A 67 12.75 -5.88 -0.70
C THR A 67 11.81 -6.98 -0.23
N ASP A 68 11.80 -8.10 -0.96
CA ASP A 68 11.19 -9.32 -0.46
C ASP A 68 12.10 -10.03 0.57
N GLY A 69 11.68 -11.23 1.00
CA GLY A 69 12.44 -12.06 1.94
C GLY A 69 13.79 -12.57 1.42
N SER A 70 14.02 -12.55 0.10
CA SER A 70 15.29 -12.93 -0.55
C SER A 70 16.25 -11.75 -0.74
N GLY A 71 15.79 -10.52 -0.45
CA GLY A 71 16.56 -9.31 -0.66
C GLY A 71 16.36 -8.68 -2.05
N GLN A 72 15.53 -9.27 -2.91
CA GLN A 72 15.21 -8.70 -4.20
C GLN A 72 14.38 -7.42 -4.05
N VAL A 73 14.80 -6.34 -4.71
CA VAL A 73 14.06 -5.07 -4.73
C VAL A 73 12.73 -5.27 -5.46
N THR A 74 11.64 -4.92 -4.78
CA THR A 74 10.27 -5.04 -5.32
C THR A 74 9.65 -3.69 -5.65
N ILE A 75 10.09 -2.62 -4.99
CA ILE A 75 9.65 -1.23 -5.23
C ILE A 75 10.81 -0.29 -4.91
N ASN A 76 11.09 0.66 -5.79
CA ASN A 76 11.83 1.90 -5.54
C ASN A 76 10.84 3.06 -5.42
N SER A 77 11.09 3.97 -4.48
CA SER A 77 10.27 5.15 -4.22
C SER A 77 11.10 6.41 -4.45
N ILE A 78 10.70 7.21 -5.44
CA ILE A 78 11.35 8.47 -5.81
C ILE A 78 10.51 9.61 -5.26
N ASN A 79 11.12 10.43 -4.42
CA ASN A 79 10.44 11.50 -3.71
C ASN A 79 11.06 12.86 -4.05
N THR A 80 10.22 13.90 -4.10
CA THR A 80 10.63 15.30 -4.17
C THR A 80 10.03 16.03 -2.96
N GLY A 81 10.88 16.40 -2.00
CA GLY A 81 10.43 16.87 -0.69
C GLY A 81 9.61 15.79 0.04
N ASN A 82 8.35 16.12 0.35
CA ASN A 82 7.40 15.23 1.02
C ASN A 82 6.51 14.43 0.05
N PHE A 83 6.71 14.60 -1.25
CA PHE A 83 5.84 14.05 -2.29
C PHE A 83 6.49 12.84 -2.95
N LEU A 84 5.78 11.71 -2.99
CA LEU A 84 6.18 10.53 -3.78
C LEU A 84 5.86 10.82 -5.24
N VAL A 85 6.86 11.07 -6.08
CA VAL A 85 6.67 11.44 -7.48
C VAL A 85 6.69 10.24 -8.42
N ALA A 86 7.40 9.17 -8.05
CA ALA A 86 7.37 7.93 -8.81
C ALA A 86 7.62 6.71 -7.93
N SER A 87 7.04 5.58 -8.33
CA SER A 87 7.36 4.29 -7.72
C SER A 87 7.34 3.17 -8.74
N GLY A 88 8.23 2.19 -8.59
CA GLY A 88 8.30 1.02 -9.48
C GLY A 88 9.65 0.33 -9.41
N THR A 89 9.98 -0.44 -10.43
CA THR A 89 11.31 -1.04 -10.57
C THR A 89 11.81 -0.85 -12.00
N THR A 90 13.10 -1.03 -12.24
CA THR A 90 13.65 -1.03 -13.60
C THR A 90 13.04 -2.14 -14.47
N ALA A 91 12.73 -3.29 -13.87
CA ALA A 91 12.14 -4.43 -14.58
C ALA A 91 10.65 -4.24 -14.91
N ALA A 92 9.86 -3.68 -13.98
CA ALA A 92 8.41 -3.52 -14.14
C ALA A 92 8.00 -2.14 -14.68
N GLY A 93 8.95 -1.21 -14.79
CA GLY A 93 8.69 0.19 -15.10
C GLY A 93 8.23 1.00 -13.89
N PHE A 94 8.27 2.33 -14.05
CA PHE A 94 7.84 3.29 -13.05
C PHE A 94 6.45 3.83 -13.35
N ARG A 95 5.70 4.09 -12.28
CA ARG A 95 4.46 4.86 -12.30
C ARG A 95 4.72 6.25 -11.73
N PHE A 96 4.28 7.28 -12.43
CA PHE A 96 4.44 8.68 -12.05
C PHE A 96 3.17 9.21 -11.40
N HIS A 97 3.31 9.82 -10.23
CA HIS A 97 2.20 10.27 -9.38
C HIS A 97 1.92 11.74 -9.64
N HIS A 98 0.81 12.01 -10.32
CA HIS A 98 0.30 13.36 -10.57
C HIS A 98 -0.48 13.80 -9.36
N GLN A 99 0.02 14.81 -8.65
CA GLN A 99 -0.50 15.22 -7.35
C GLN A 99 -1.16 16.59 -7.39
N ASP A 100 -2.13 16.80 -6.51
CA ASP A 100 -2.61 18.14 -6.19
C ASP A 100 -1.60 18.91 -5.32
N LYS A 101 -1.91 20.18 -5.04
CA LYS A 101 -1.07 21.06 -4.20
C LYS A 101 -0.90 20.58 -2.75
N THR A 102 -1.69 19.62 -2.30
CA THR A 102 -1.65 19.03 -0.95
C THR A 102 -0.97 17.66 -0.91
N GLY A 103 -0.56 17.13 -2.07
CA GLY A 103 0.14 15.84 -2.19
C GLY A 103 -0.77 14.65 -2.45
N ASN A 104 -2.07 14.84 -2.67
CA ASN A 104 -2.95 13.73 -3.02
C ASN A 104 -2.69 13.34 -4.47
N THR A 105 -2.43 12.07 -4.72
CA THR A 105 -2.29 11.55 -6.10
C THR A 105 -3.66 11.56 -6.78
N MET A 106 -3.80 12.35 -7.84
CA MET A 106 -4.98 12.45 -8.70
C MET A 106 -4.88 11.61 -9.97
N ALA A 107 -3.67 11.22 -10.37
CA ALA A 107 -3.48 10.28 -11.48
C ALA A 107 -2.15 9.53 -11.39
N LEU A 108 -2.09 8.39 -12.06
CA LEU A 108 -0.87 7.64 -12.34
C LEU A 108 -0.67 7.56 -13.84
N SER A 109 0.55 7.85 -14.30
CA SER A 109 0.95 7.58 -15.67
C SER A 109 2.13 6.61 -15.74
N GLU A 110 2.27 5.97 -16.89
CA GLU A 110 3.47 5.21 -17.26
C GLU A 110 4.52 6.14 -17.89
N ALA A 111 5.70 5.58 -18.19
CA ALA A 111 6.80 6.30 -18.83
C ALA A 111 6.45 6.89 -20.21
N THR A 112 5.47 6.31 -20.89
CA THR A 112 4.94 6.82 -22.17
C THR A 112 4.07 8.07 -22.02
N GLY A 113 3.73 8.46 -20.79
CA GLY A 113 2.75 9.50 -20.49
C GLY A 113 1.30 8.98 -20.50
N ALA A 114 1.06 7.72 -20.86
CA ALA A 114 -0.26 7.12 -20.81
C ALA A 114 -0.79 7.10 -19.36
N VAL A 115 -1.97 7.67 -19.15
CA VAL A 115 -2.62 7.68 -17.83
C VAL A 115 -3.29 6.34 -17.59
N VAL A 116 -2.82 5.60 -16.59
CA VAL A 116 -3.26 4.24 -16.24
C VAL A 116 -4.15 4.20 -15.00
N GLY A 117 -4.25 5.32 -14.29
CA GLY A 117 -5.20 5.50 -13.20
C GLY A 117 -5.51 6.97 -12.99
N ARG A 118 -6.74 7.28 -12.64
CA ARG A 118 -7.09 8.59 -12.06
C ARG A 118 -7.84 8.39 -10.75
N TYR A 119 -7.63 9.34 -9.86
CA TYR A 119 -8.20 9.38 -8.54
C TYR A 119 -8.86 10.74 -8.37
N GLY A 120 -10.10 10.69 -7.93
CA GLY A 120 -10.90 11.87 -7.65
C GLY A 120 -12.03 11.50 -6.73
N GLU A 121 -12.69 12.51 -6.21
CA GLU A 121 -13.92 12.36 -5.47
C GLU A 121 -15.06 12.13 -6.46
N CYS A 122 -15.71 10.98 -6.39
CA CYS A 122 -17.00 10.76 -7.03
C CYS A 122 -18.06 10.83 -5.93
N GLY A 123 -18.50 12.04 -5.60
CA GLY A 123 -19.32 12.27 -4.40
C GLY A 123 -18.52 12.03 -3.12
N GLN A 124 -19.09 11.38 -2.11
CA GLN A 124 -18.43 11.14 -0.80
C GLN A 124 -17.34 10.04 -0.80
N PHE A 125 -16.86 9.57 -1.95
CA PHE A 125 -15.97 8.41 -2.05
C PHE A 125 -14.80 8.61 -3.04
N VAL A 126 -13.62 8.12 -2.67
CA VAL A 126 -12.38 8.14 -3.48
C VAL A 126 -12.41 7.00 -4.50
N LEU A 127 -12.21 7.32 -5.79
CA LEU A 127 -12.41 6.42 -6.93
C LEU A 127 -11.11 6.02 -7.65
N TYR A 128 -11.07 4.80 -8.24
CA TYR A 128 -10.16 4.42 -9.33
C TYR A 128 -10.89 4.60 -10.68
N LEU A 129 -10.43 5.53 -11.51
CA LEU A 129 -10.83 5.63 -12.92
C LEU A 129 -9.88 4.77 -13.76
N ILE A 130 -10.40 3.65 -14.25
CA ILE A 130 -9.77 2.80 -15.28
C ILE A 130 -9.91 3.55 -16.63
N PRO A 131 -9.04 3.34 -17.65
CA PRO A 131 -9.06 4.12 -18.91
C PRO A 131 -10.39 4.16 -19.68
N GLN A 132 -11.39 3.38 -19.27
CA GLN A 132 -12.72 3.26 -19.87
C GLN A 132 -13.77 4.24 -19.27
N GLY A 133 -13.40 5.13 -18.35
CA GLY A 133 -14.31 6.18 -17.83
C GLY A 133 -15.42 5.71 -16.88
N THR A 134 -15.47 4.42 -16.53
CA THR A 134 -16.49 3.88 -15.61
C THR A 134 -16.08 4.00 -14.14
N CYS A 135 -16.92 4.64 -13.33
CA CYS A 135 -16.81 4.67 -11.88
C CYS A 135 -17.16 3.30 -11.28
N ARG A 136 -16.23 2.68 -10.52
CA ARG A 136 -16.47 1.46 -9.75
C ARG A 136 -16.33 1.72 -8.25
N ARG A 137 -17.35 1.32 -7.47
CA ARG A 137 -17.32 1.35 -6.00
C ARG A 137 -16.19 0.47 -5.46
N GLY A 138 -15.18 1.09 -4.87
CA GLY A 138 -14.18 0.43 -4.03
C GLY A 138 -14.17 1.11 -2.65
N GLN A 139 -14.10 0.34 -1.57
CA GLN A 139 -13.86 0.91 -0.25
C GLN A 139 -12.36 1.18 -0.12
N GLY A 140 -11.93 2.38 -0.49
CA GLY A 140 -10.56 2.85 -0.34
C GLY A 140 -10.56 4.22 0.31
N SER A 141 -10.05 4.32 1.53
CA SER A 141 -9.63 5.59 2.14
C SER A 141 -8.57 6.23 1.24
N ALA A 142 -8.51 7.57 1.23
CA ALA A 142 -7.45 8.36 0.58
C ALA A 142 -6.09 7.65 0.70
N LEU A 143 -5.50 7.33 -0.46
CA LEU A 143 -4.30 6.52 -0.54
C LEU A 143 -3.10 7.33 -0.08
N ASN A 144 -2.87 7.36 1.22
CA ASN A 144 -1.54 7.62 1.75
C ASN A 144 -0.75 6.29 1.80
N HIS A 145 0.56 6.40 1.65
CA HIS A 145 1.56 5.38 1.24
C HIS A 145 1.42 3.93 1.77
N SER A 146 0.65 3.66 2.82
CA SER A 146 0.53 2.32 3.43
C SER A 146 -0.32 1.31 2.64
N VAL A 147 -1.12 1.73 1.66
CA VAL A 147 -2.11 0.86 0.98
C VAL A 147 -1.71 0.47 -0.45
N LEU A 148 -0.71 1.13 -1.04
CA LEU A 148 -0.26 0.87 -2.41
C LEU A 148 0.26 -0.56 -2.62
N SER A 149 0.77 -1.21 -1.57
CA SER A 149 1.24 -2.61 -1.64
C SER A 149 0.13 -3.65 -1.79
N GLU A 150 -1.04 -3.40 -1.19
CA GLU A 150 -2.12 -4.40 -1.20
C GLU A 150 -2.97 -4.34 -2.46
N MET A 151 -3.04 -3.17 -3.11
CA MET A 151 -3.82 -2.99 -4.34
C MET A 151 -3.09 -3.43 -5.61
N LEU A 152 -1.75 -3.41 -5.63
CA LEU A 152 -1.01 -3.99 -6.76
C LEU A 152 -1.06 -5.53 -6.77
N CYS A 153 -1.24 -6.17 -5.60
CA CYS A 153 -1.30 -7.63 -5.49
C CYS A 153 -2.70 -8.22 -5.79
N LEU A 154 -3.77 -7.42 -5.73
CA LEU A 154 -5.14 -7.89 -6.00
C LEU A 154 -5.55 -7.83 -7.47
N ALA A 155 -4.89 -7.01 -8.28
CA ALA A 155 -5.22 -6.83 -9.70
C ALA A 155 -4.83 -8.04 -10.57
N HIS A 156 -3.84 -8.84 -10.16
CA HIS A 156 -3.41 -10.02 -10.92
C HIS A 156 -4.10 -11.34 -10.55
N ARG A 157 -5.06 -11.34 -9.60
CA ARG A 157 -5.75 -12.58 -9.18
C ARG A 157 -7.20 -12.72 -9.68
N ARG A 158 -7.63 -11.90 -10.65
CA ARG A 158 -8.95 -11.98 -11.29
C ARG A 158 -8.91 -12.12 -12.82
N GLN A 159 -7.92 -12.83 -13.35
CA GLN A 159 -7.91 -13.24 -14.77
C GLN A 159 -7.85 -14.77 -14.93
N GLY A 160 -8.57 -15.51 -14.11
CA GLY A 160 -8.68 -16.95 -14.30
C GLY A 160 -9.98 -17.50 -13.74
N LEU A 161 -10.75 -18.12 -14.65
CA LEU A 161 -11.87 -19.06 -14.46
C LEU A 161 -13.27 -18.45 -14.31
N GLU A 162 -13.96 -18.32 -15.45
CA GLU A 162 -15.40 -18.60 -15.57
C GLU A 162 -15.53 -20.07 -16.00
N PRO A 163 -16.39 -20.90 -15.37
CA PRO A 163 -16.83 -22.15 -15.96
C PRO A 163 -18.09 -21.93 -16.83
N ALA A 164 -18.20 -22.75 -17.87
CA ALA A 164 -19.33 -22.87 -18.79
C ALA A 164 -20.62 -23.35 -18.10
#